data_AF-U2RGI7-F1
#
_entry.id   AF-U2RGI7-F1
#
_cell.length_a   1.000
_cell.length_b   1.000
_cell.length_c   1.000
_cell.angle_alpha   90.00
_cell.angle_beta   90.00
_cell.angle_gamma   90.00
#
_symmetry.space_group_name_H-M   'P 1'
#
loop_
_entity.id
_entity.type
_entity.pdbx_description
1 polymer ?
#
loop_
_entity_poly.entity_id
_entity_poly.type
_entity_poly.pdbx_seq_one_letter_code
_entity_poly.pdbx_strand_id
1 'polypeptide(L)'
;EVGDASGWLEREGEPHANDAIIVERMTLAATTAHARRQPATASAELLLDDHADPEARARAAGALRLTGASVAVVATLPTDPDPGCGPAAIVATRYGVLRASLTVDPPASPAHPTGVGVAGGWETLPRSWRSAVVALRLSGSPHPLFRAQDLGVVLDAALAADAAAPGAPPHPDVAALLSLRDDHARDDRRDLLTTMDALVEHGSVRAAAVALGMHHSTVQARLPRVLDRLGYDPRSTLGRMRYTAARQLLALLESRLP
;
A
#
# COMPACT_ATOMS: atom_id res chain seq x y z
N GLU A 1 0.63 13.59 26.80
CA GLU A 1 2.06 13.81 26.50
C GLU A 1 2.36 13.19 25.15
N VAL A 2 2.75 13.99 24.16
CA VAL A 2 3.11 13.52 22.82
C VAL A 2 4.54 13.98 22.56
N GLY A 3 5.49 13.05 22.68
CA GLY A 3 6.90 13.28 22.35
C GLY A 3 7.79 13.63 23.56
N ASP A 4 8.97 13.01 23.60
CA ASP A 4 9.99 13.08 24.66
C ASP A 4 10.75 14.44 24.71
N ALA A 5 10.13 15.51 24.20
CA ALA A 5 10.73 16.84 24.12
C ALA A 5 9.81 17.89 24.74
N SER A 6 10.38 18.70 25.62
CA SER A 6 9.72 19.87 26.21
C SER A 6 10.42 21.15 25.72
N GLY A 7 9.65 22.23 25.58
CA GLY A 7 10.14 23.54 25.16
C GLY A 7 9.67 24.64 26.10
N TRP A 8 10.53 25.63 26.35
CA TRP A 8 10.18 26.84 27.08
C TRP A 8 10.67 28.08 26.33
N LEU A 9 9.98 29.20 26.55
CA LEU A 9 10.35 30.50 26.01
C LEU A 9 10.67 31.44 27.18
N GLU A 10 11.88 31.97 27.21
CA GLU A 10 12.27 32.98 28.20
C GLU A 10 11.99 34.38 27.65
N ARG A 11 11.29 35.20 28.43
CA ARG A 11 10.88 36.56 28.08
C ARG A 11 10.89 37.45 29.33
N GLU A 12 11.30 38.70 29.16
CA GLU A 12 11.08 39.74 30.16
C GLU A 12 9.71 40.41 29.93
N GLY A 13 8.88 40.49 30.98
CA GLY A 13 7.55 41.10 30.94
C GLY A 13 6.39 40.10 30.75
N GLU A 14 5.19 40.62 30.47
CA GLU A 14 3.98 39.81 30.33
C GLU A 14 3.98 38.93 29.06
N PRO A 15 3.34 37.74 29.08
CA PRO A 15 3.24 36.88 27.90
C PRO A 15 2.53 37.56 26.73
N HIS A 16 3.10 37.44 25.54
CA HIS A 16 2.46 37.90 24.31
C HIS A 16 1.43 36.87 23.80
N ALA A 17 0.45 37.34 23.03
CA ALA A 17 -0.61 36.51 22.45
C ALA A 17 -0.09 35.31 21.62
N ASN A 18 1.13 35.40 21.07
CA ASN A 18 1.72 34.36 20.23
C ASN A 18 2.71 33.44 20.97
N ASP A 19 3.01 33.66 22.25
CA ASP A 19 4.06 32.89 22.92
C ASP A 19 3.66 31.41 23.05
N ALA A 20 2.38 31.11 23.27
CA ALA A 20 1.86 29.75 23.30
C ALA A 20 2.05 29.00 21.96
N ILE A 21 1.71 29.64 20.84
CA ILE A 21 1.88 29.02 19.51
C ILE A 21 3.37 28.89 19.15
N ILE A 22 4.23 29.80 19.61
CA ILE A 22 5.69 29.69 19.42
C ILE A 22 6.24 28.47 20.17
N VAL A 23 5.88 28.30 21.44
CA VAL A 23 6.31 27.15 22.25
C VAL A 23 5.78 25.84 21.66
N GLU A 24 4.52 25.80 21.22
CA GLU A 24 3.92 24.63 20.55
C GLU A 24 4.69 24.27 19.27
N ARG A 25 4.93 25.25 18.39
CA ARG A 25 5.66 25.04 17.12
C ARG A 25 7.12 24.65 17.35
N MET A 26 7.77 25.24 18.34
CA MET A 26 9.14 24.89 18.73
C MET A 26 9.23 23.47 19.27
N THR A 27 8.30 23.08 20.16
CA THR A 27 8.23 21.72 20.71
C THR A 27 8.03 20.70 19.59
N LEU A 28 7.09 20.95 18.67
CA LEU A 28 6.87 20.10 17.50
C LEU A 28 8.12 19.98 16.60
N ALA A 29 8.81 21.09 16.36
CA ALA A 29 10.05 21.10 15.58
C ALA A 29 11.18 20.34 16.28
N ALA A 30 11.32 20.49 17.59
CA ALA A 30 12.33 19.82 18.40
C ALA A 30 12.08 18.30 18.46
N THR A 31 10.84 17.85 18.67
CA THR A 31 10.47 16.43 18.60
C THR A 31 10.82 15.84 17.24
N THR A 32 10.52 16.57 16.15
CA THR A 32 10.83 16.14 14.78
C THR A 32 12.35 16.08 14.55
N ALA A 33 13.11 17.07 15.03
CA ALA A 33 14.56 17.11 14.89
C ALA A 33 15.26 16.05 15.75
N HIS A 34 14.74 15.74 16.92
CA HIS A 34 15.26 14.70 17.81
C HIS A 34 15.01 13.31 17.23
N ALA A 35 13.81 13.03 16.71
CA ALA A 35 13.50 11.78 16.02
C ALA A 35 14.47 11.53 14.84
N ARG A 36 14.83 12.58 14.08
CA ARG A 36 15.84 12.51 13.00
C ARG A 36 17.26 12.21 13.49
N ARG A 37 17.59 12.51 14.75
CA ARG A 37 18.91 12.25 15.35
C ARG A 37 19.02 10.87 16.01
N GLN A 38 17.94 10.08 16.04
CA GLN A 38 18.02 8.74 16.60
C GLN A 38 18.83 7.84 15.67
N PRO A 39 19.92 7.21 16.14
CA PRO A 39 20.76 6.32 15.32
C PRO A 39 19.96 5.19 14.67
N ALA A 40 18.86 4.77 15.32
CA ALA A 40 17.97 3.74 14.81
C ALA A 40 17.18 4.18 13.58
N THR A 41 16.70 5.43 13.54
CA THR A 41 16.02 6.01 12.37
C THR A 41 16.96 6.17 11.19
N ALA A 42 18.16 6.72 11.41
CA ALA A 42 19.17 6.83 10.35
C ALA A 42 19.60 5.45 9.82
N SER A 43 19.71 4.44 10.70
CA SER A 43 19.99 3.06 10.29
C SER A 43 18.84 2.47 9.47
N ALA A 44 17.59 2.72 9.86
CA ALA A 44 16.42 2.28 9.11
C ALA A 44 16.36 2.94 7.72
N GLU A 45 16.57 4.26 7.62
CA GLU A 45 16.65 4.98 6.35
C GLU A 45 17.71 4.36 5.42
N LEU A 46 18.91 4.12 5.95
CA LEU A 46 20.00 3.51 5.18
C LEU A 46 19.66 2.09 4.69
N LEU A 47 18.97 1.30 5.50
CA LEU A 47 18.57 -0.07 5.14
C LEU A 47 17.49 -0.14 4.06
N LEU A 48 16.65 0.89 3.97
CA LEU A 48 15.57 1.00 2.98
C LEU A 48 16.07 1.54 1.64
N ASP A 49 17.22 2.23 1.62
CA ASP A 49 17.85 2.76 0.41
C ASP A 49 18.62 1.66 -0.35
N ASP A 50 18.14 1.35 -1.57
CA ASP A 50 18.76 0.35 -2.44
C ASP A 50 20.09 0.84 -3.07
N HIS A 51 20.30 2.17 -3.09
CA HIS A 51 21.49 2.81 -3.66
C HIS A 51 22.58 3.11 -2.62
N ALA A 52 22.27 2.89 -1.33
CA ALA A 52 23.25 3.06 -0.28
C ALA A 52 24.38 2.03 -0.35
N ASP A 53 25.55 2.44 0.11
CA ASP A 53 26.74 1.58 0.20
C ASP A 53 26.44 0.27 0.96
N PRO A 54 26.70 -0.91 0.36
CA PRO A 54 26.38 -2.20 0.98
C PRO A 54 27.05 -2.41 2.34
N GLU A 55 28.29 -1.93 2.54
CA GLU A 55 28.99 -2.06 3.82
C GLU A 55 28.36 -1.17 4.90
N ALA A 56 27.95 0.05 4.54
CA ALA A 56 27.20 0.93 5.41
C ALA A 56 25.85 0.32 5.79
N ARG A 57 25.13 -0.29 4.85
CA ARG A 57 23.87 -1.03 5.11
C ARG A 57 24.10 -2.20 6.07
N ALA A 58 25.15 -2.99 5.85
CA ALA A 58 25.49 -4.10 6.75
C ALA A 58 25.78 -3.63 8.19
N ARG A 59 26.51 -2.50 8.34
CA ARG A 59 26.74 -1.89 9.67
C ARG A 59 25.45 -1.41 10.32
N ALA A 60 24.54 -0.79 9.58
CA ALA A 60 23.22 -0.40 10.08
C ALA A 60 22.38 -1.61 10.50
N ALA A 61 22.38 -2.70 9.72
CA ALA A 61 21.72 -3.95 10.10
C ALA A 61 22.28 -4.52 11.41
N GLY A 62 23.61 -4.51 11.57
CA GLY A 62 24.27 -4.93 12.80
C GLY A 62 23.91 -4.05 14.00
N ALA A 63 23.86 -2.72 13.82
CA ALA A 63 23.47 -1.78 14.87
C ALA A 63 22.03 -2.00 15.35
N LEU A 64 21.13 -2.38 14.44
CA LEU A 64 19.74 -2.73 14.74
C LEU A 64 19.53 -4.21 15.11
N ARG A 65 20.60 -5.02 15.17
CA ARG A 65 20.57 -6.46 15.48
C ARG A 65 19.66 -7.28 14.55
N LEU A 66 19.63 -6.92 13.27
CA LEU A 66 18.79 -7.58 12.26
C LEU A 66 19.52 -8.73 11.54
N THR A 67 20.81 -8.91 11.77
CA THR A 67 21.61 -9.97 11.15
C THR A 67 21.06 -11.35 11.50
N GLY A 68 20.67 -12.12 10.47
CA GLY A 68 20.10 -13.46 10.63
C GLY A 68 18.61 -13.49 10.98
N ALA A 69 17.97 -12.34 11.17
CA ALA A 69 16.52 -12.26 11.36
C ALA A 69 15.79 -12.19 10.02
N SER A 70 14.56 -12.74 9.99
CA SER A 70 13.61 -12.47 8.90
C SER A 70 12.82 -11.22 9.27
N VAL A 71 13.06 -10.13 8.55
CA VAL A 71 12.52 -8.80 8.83
C VAL A 71 11.61 -8.38 7.67
N ALA A 72 10.48 -7.78 8.01
CA ALA A 72 9.58 -7.13 7.06
C ALA A 72 9.51 -5.62 7.34
N VAL A 73 9.15 -4.87 6.31
CA VAL A 73 8.80 -3.45 6.44
C VAL A 73 7.28 -3.32 6.54
N VAL A 74 6.82 -2.54 7.50
CA VAL A 74 5.42 -2.14 7.66
C VAL A 74 5.28 -0.69 7.17
N ALA A 75 4.44 -0.48 6.17
CA ALA A 75 4.12 0.82 5.61
C ALA A 75 2.78 1.31 6.18
N THR A 76 2.77 2.52 6.76
CA THR A 76 1.57 3.22 7.25
C THR A 76 1.65 4.72 6.95
N LEU A 77 0.55 5.45 7.13
CA LEU A 77 0.61 6.91 7.09
C LEU A 77 1.27 7.46 8.37
N PRO A 78 2.08 8.53 8.28
CA PRO A 78 2.69 9.15 9.47
C PRO A 78 1.67 9.72 10.46
N THR A 79 0.46 10.04 9.99
CA THR A 79 -0.65 10.52 10.84
C THR A 79 -1.32 9.41 11.62
N ASP A 80 -1.17 8.15 11.18
CA ASP A 80 -1.75 7.02 11.88
C ASP A 80 -0.94 6.69 13.15
N PRO A 81 -1.60 6.12 14.18
CA PRO A 81 -0.91 5.62 15.35
C PRO A 81 0.26 4.70 14.97
N ASP A 82 1.36 4.83 15.72
CA ASP A 82 2.51 3.97 15.55
C ASP A 82 2.07 2.50 15.67
N PRO A 83 2.39 1.64 14.67
CA PRO A 83 2.06 0.22 14.74
C PRO A 83 2.80 -0.52 15.88
N GLY A 84 3.64 0.14 16.68
CA GLY A 84 4.43 -0.48 17.75
C GLY A 84 5.49 -1.42 17.19
N CYS A 85 5.86 -1.20 15.93
CA CYS A 85 6.92 -1.92 15.25
C CYS A 85 8.28 -1.33 15.67
N GLY A 86 9.38 -2.02 15.38
CA GLY A 86 10.73 -1.60 15.75
C GLY A 86 11.19 -0.29 15.09
N PRO A 87 12.50 -0.11 14.85
CA PRO A 87 13.06 1.10 14.25
C PRO A 87 12.27 1.56 13.01
N ALA A 88 11.97 2.86 12.94
CA ALA A 88 11.16 3.42 11.87
C ALA A 88 11.84 4.63 11.21
N ALA A 89 11.50 4.82 9.94
CA ALA A 89 11.92 5.94 9.09
C ALA A 89 10.72 6.63 8.45
N ILE A 90 10.84 7.93 8.18
CA ILE A 90 9.84 8.70 7.44
C ILE A 90 10.38 8.91 6.02
N VAL A 91 9.72 8.29 5.04
CA VAL A 91 10.20 8.21 3.67
C VAL A 91 9.29 9.02 2.75
N ALA A 92 9.87 9.95 1.99
CA ALA A 92 9.15 10.66 0.94
C ALA A 92 9.00 9.75 -0.29
N THR A 93 7.77 9.66 -0.79
CA THR A 93 7.43 8.86 -1.99
C THR A 93 6.64 9.71 -2.98
N ARG A 94 6.42 9.18 -4.19
CA ARG A 94 5.50 9.77 -5.18
C ARG A 94 4.03 9.83 -4.71
N TYR A 95 3.71 9.14 -3.61
CA TYR A 95 2.38 9.07 -3.01
C TYR A 95 2.28 9.90 -1.73
N GLY A 96 3.24 10.79 -1.48
CA GLY A 96 3.35 11.52 -0.23
C GLY A 96 4.34 10.88 0.74
N VAL A 97 4.27 11.32 1.99
CA VAL A 97 5.20 10.88 3.04
C VAL A 97 4.61 9.67 3.75
N LEU A 98 5.40 8.60 3.87
CA LEU A 98 4.99 7.35 4.50
C LEU A 98 5.93 7.00 5.66
N ARG A 99 5.41 6.27 6.65
CA ARG A 99 6.21 5.66 7.73
C ARG A 99 6.60 4.25 7.31
N ALA A 100 7.89 3.93 7.41
CA ALA A 100 8.44 2.61 7.18
C ALA A 100 9.00 2.07 8.50
N SER A 101 8.32 1.09 9.10
CA SER A 101 8.76 0.47 10.35
C SER A 101 9.31 -0.93 10.12
N LEU A 102 10.48 -1.22 10.68
CA LEU A 102 11.13 -2.53 10.58
C LEU A 102 10.62 -3.45 11.70
N THR A 103 10.19 -4.66 11.35
CA THR A 103 9.71 -5.63 12.35
C THR A 103 10.00 -7.07 11.96
N VAL A 104 10.20 -7.92 12.98
CA VAL A 104 10.21 -9.39 12.85
C VAL A 104 8.83 -10.00 13.13
N ASP A 105 7.92 -9.21 13.71
CA ASP A 105 6.56 -9.61 14.07
C ASP A 105 5.58 -8.53 13.58
N PRO A 106 5.08 -8.63 12.33
CA PRO A 106 4.17 -7.64 11.77
C PRO A 106 2.78 -7.73 12.42
N PRO A 107 2.05 -6.61 12.53
CA PRO A 107 0.76 -6.59 13.20
C PRO A 107 -0.25 -7.54 12.54
N ALA A 108 -1.00 -8.28 13.37
CA ALA A 108 -2.00 -9.23 12.90
C ALA A 108 -3.34 -8.56 12.53
N SER A 109 -3.72 -7.49 13.25
CA SER A 109 -5.01 -6.81 13.11
C SER A 109 -4.87 -5.30 13.41
N PRO A 110 -4.30 -4.51 12.49
CA PRO A 110 -4.22 -3.06 12.62
C PRO A 110 -5.60 -2.40 12.49
N ALA A 111 -5.77 -1.25 13.14
CA ALA A 111 -7.01 -0.47 13.08
C ALA A 111 -7.12 0.42 11.83
N HIS A 112 -6.02 0.60 11.11
CA HIS A 112 -5.86 1.55 10.01
C HIS A 112 -5.11 0.90 8.83
N PRO A 113 -5.26 1.43 7.60
CA PRO A 113 -4.58 0.91 6.41
C PRO A 113 -3.09 0.67 6.65
N THR A 114 -2.68 -0.57 6.47
CA THR A 114 -1.34 -1.06 6.78
C THR A 114 -0.91 -2.04 5.70
N GLY A 115 0.24 -1.76 5.09
CA GLY A 115 0.89 -2.64 4.14
C GLY A 115 2.07 -3.35 4.79
N VAL A 116 2.12 -4.67 4.68
CA VAL A 116 3.28 -5.45 5.15
C VAL A 116 4.05 -5.95 3.94
N GLY A 117 5.33 -5.61 3.86
CA GLY A 117 6.23 -6.05 2.82
C GLY A 117 6.63 -7.51 2.96
N VAL A 118 7.21 -8.06 1.89
CA VAL A 118 7.77 -9.42 1.92
C VAL A 118 8.91 -9.49 2.93
N ALA A 119 8.82 -10.43 3.87
CA ALA A 119 9.86 -10.66 4.87
C ALA A 119 11.10 -11.32 4.25
N GLY A 120 12.28 -11.00 4.76
CA GLY A 120 13.53 -11.65 4.36
C GLY A 120 14.72 -11.15 5.19
N GLY A 121 15.94 -11.43 4.72
CA GLY A 121 17.13 -10.84 5.30
C GLY A 121 17.16 -9.32 5.16
N TRP A 122 18.00 -8.65 5.95
CA TRP A 122 18.14 -7.19 5.94
C TRP A 122 18.53 -6.65 4.54
N GLU A 123 19.17 -7.47 3.72
CA GLU A 123 19.56 -7.17 2.34
C GLU A 123 18.35 -6.87 1.46
N THR A 124 17.21 -7.52 1.73
CA THR A 124 15.98 -7.40 0.92
C THR A 124 15.05 -6.29 1.40
N LEU A 125 15.41 -5.54 2.45
CA LEU A 125 14.59 -4.45 3.00
C LEU A 125 14.16 -3.39 1.96
N PRO A 126 14.96 -3.01 0.95
CA PRO A 126 14.48 -2.11 -0.11
C PRO A 126 13.34 -2.72 -0.94
N ARG A 127 13.37 -4.04 -1.19
CA ARG A 127 12.27 -4.75 -1.85
C ARG A 127 11.08 -4.90 -0.89
N SER A 128 11.33 -5.23 0.37
CA SER A 128 10.30 -5.30 1.41
C SER A 128 9.54 -3.98 1.49
N TRP A 129 10.27 -2.86 1.51
CA TRP A 129 9.70 -1.51 1.48
C TRP A 129 8.79 -1.25 0.28
N ARG A 130 9.30 -1.44 -0.95
CA ARG A 130 8.49 -1.24 -2.17
C ARG A 130 7.23 -2.10 -2.17
N SER A 131 7.35 -3.36 -1.71
CA SER A 131 6.21 -4.26 -1.59
C SER A 131 5.23 -3.87 -0.48
N ALA A 132 5.71 -3.29 0.62
CA ALA A 132 4.88 -2.75 1.70
C ALA A 132 4.07 -1.55 1.22
N VAL A 133 4.65 -0.67 0.39
CA VAL A 133 3.93 0.45 -0.23
C VAL A 133 2.82 -0.06 -1.16
N VAL A 134 3.11 -1.05 -2.02
CA VAL A 134 2.09 -1.73 -2.84
C VAL A 134 0.98 -2.31 -1.98
N ALA A 135 1.33 -3.01 -0.90
CA ALA A 135 0.36 -3.58 0.02
C ALA A 135 -0.47 -2.50 0.72
N LEU A 136 0.12 -1.39 1.15
CA LEU A 136 -0.59 -0.27 1.78
C LEU A 136 -1.60 0.35 0.79
N ARG A 137 -1.24 0.45 -0.48
CA ARG A 137 -2.14 0.94 -1.53
C ARG A 137 -3.31 -0.01 -1.82
N LEU A 138 -3.13 -1.30 -1.57
CA LEU A 138 -4.18 -2.32 -1.70
C LEU A 138 -4.97 -2.55 -0.41
N SER A 139 -4.51 -2.04 0.73
CA SER A 139 -5.26 -2.08 1.97
C SER A 139 -6.35 -1.01 1.99
N GLY A 140 -7.39 -1.23 2.78
CA GLY A 140 -8.54 -0.32 2.80
C GLY A 140 -9.68 -0.85 3.64
N SER A 141 -10.85 -0.26 3.54
CA SER A 141 -12.05 -0.81 4.18
C SER A 141 -12.66 -1.90 3.28
N PRO A 142 -13.04 -3.08 3.81
CA PRO A 142 -13.04 -3.49 5.22
C PRO A 142 -11.78 -4.23 5.69
N HIS A 143 -10.75 -4.36 4.84
CA HIS A 143 -9.53 -5.12 5.12
C HIS A 143 -8.33 -4.16 5.30
N PRO A 144 -8.13 -3.60 6.51
CA PRO A 144 -7.10 -2.58 6.75
C PRO A 144 -5.69 -3.14 6.66
N LEU A 145 -5.51 -4.47 6.69
CA LEU A 145 -4.23 -5.13 6.54
C LEU A 145 -4.13 -5.81 5.19
N PHE A 146 -3.07 -5.50 4.46
CA PHE A 146 -2.68 -6.27 3.29
C PHE A 146 -1.23 -6.73 3.41
N ARG A 147 -0.98 -8.00 3.14
CA ARG A 147 0.37 -8.58 3.15
C ARG A 147 0.84 -8.81 1.73
N ALA A 148 1.98 -8.24 1.36
CA ALA A 148 2.51 -8.32 0.00
C ALA A 148 2.78 -9.77 -0.44
N GLN A 149 3.12 -10.67 0.49
CA GLN A 149 3.29 -12.09 0.17
C GLN A 149 2.03 -12.76 -0.37
N ASP A 150 0.83 -12.25 -0.04
CA ASP A 150 -0.43 -12.84 -0.46
C ASP A 150 -0.69 -12.61 -1.96
N LEU A 151 0.01 -11.66 -2.59
CA LEU A 151 -0.01 -11.48 -4.05
C LEU A 151 0.78 -12.58 -4.80
N GLY A 152 1.69 -13.28 -4.13
CA GLY A 152 2.59 -14.24 -4.77
C GLY A 152 3.30 -13.65 -6.00
N VAL A 153 3.25 -14.36 -7.13
CA VAL A 153 3.88 -13.92 -8.39
C VAL A 153 3.29 -12.62 -8.97
N VAL A 154 2.07 -12.25 -8.59
CA VAL A 154 1.44 -10.99 -9.03
C VAL A 154 2.15 -9.78 -8.43
N LEU A 155 2.87 -9.96 -7.31
CA LEU A 155 3.64 -8.89 -6.69
C LEU A 155 4.67 -8.28 -7.64
N ASP A 156 5.34 -9.07 -8.47
CA ASP A 156 6.34 -8.53 -9.40
C ASP A 156 5.71 -7.66 -10.49
N ALA A 157 4.53 -8.05 -10.99
CA ALA A 157 3.76 -7.21 -11.91
C ALA A 157 3.27 -5.92 -11.22
N ALA A 158 2.84 -6.01 -9.96
CA ALA A 158 2.43 -4.86 -9.16
C ALA A 158 3.60 -3.89 -8.90
N LEU A 159 4.77 -4.41 -8.54
CA LEU A 159 6.00 -3.62 -8.36
C LEU A 159 6.45 -2.97 -9.67
N ALA A 160 6.36 -3.68 -10.80
CA ALA A 160 6.68 -3.11 -12.10
C ALA A 160 5.71 -2.00 -12.50
N ALA A 161 4.41 -2.18 -12.25
CA ALA A 161 3.40 -1.15 -12.49
C ALA A 161 3.55 0.07 -11.56
N ASP A 162 3.94 -0.14 -10.30
CA ASP A 162 4.24 0.92 -9.34
C ASP A 162 5.49 1.73 -9.73
N ALA A 163 6.52 1.06 -10.25
CA ALA A 163 7.75 1.69 -10.73
C ALA A 163 7.59 2.39 -12.09
N ALA A 164 6.52 2.12 -12.84
CA ALA A 164 6.29 2.75 -14.14
C ALA A 164 6.13 4.27 -14.02
N ALA A 165 6.61 4.98 -15.05
CA ALA A 165 6.54 6.43 -15.10
C ALA A 165 5.08 6.94 -14.96
N PRO A 166 4.85 8.05 -14.25
CA PRO A 166 3.54 8.68 -14.19
C PRO A 166 2.99 8.93 -15.60
N GLY A 167 1.76 8.49 -15.87
CA GLY A 167 1.12 8.63 -17.18
C GLY A 167 1.51 7.57 -18.21
N ALA A 168 2.35 6.60 -17.87
CA ALA A 168 2.57 5.43 -18.71
C ALA A 168 1.23 4.71 -19.00
N PRO A 169 1.00 4.25 -20.24
CA PRO A 169 -0.23 3.55 -20.56
C PRO A 169 -0.34 2.27 -19.71
N PRO A 170 -1.53 1.96 -19.16
CA PRO A 170 -1.72 0.74 -18.40
C PRO A 170 -1.55 -0.48 -19.31
N HIS A 171 -1.25 -1.63 -18.69
CA HIS A 171 -1.23 -2.91 -19.40
C HIS A 171 -2.57 -3.15 -20.14
N PRO A 172 -2.60 -3.77 -21.34
CA PRO A 172 -3.82 -3.99 -22.11
C PRO A 172 -4.97 -4.64 -21.30
N ASP A 173 -4.66 -5.63 -20.46
CA ASP A 173 -5.66 -6.26 -19.60
C ASP A 173 -6.29 -5.26 -18.61
N VAL A 174 -5.50 -4.33 -18.05
CA VAL A 174 -6.00 -3.28 -17.15
C VAL A 174 -6.81 -2.23 -17.94
N ALA A 175 -6.37 -1.87 -19.14
CA ALA A 175 -7.10 -0.98 -20.04
C ALA A 175 -8.47 -1.54 -20.42
N ALA A 176 -8.56 -2.85 -20.68
CA ALA A 176 -9.83 -3.54 -20.95
C ALA A 176 -10.78 -3.46 -19.74
N LEU A 177 -10.28 -3.63 -18.52
CA LEU A 177 -11.08 -3.49 -17.31
C LEU A 177 -11.55 -2.05 -17.08
N LEU A 178 -10.71 -1.05 -17.33
CA LEU A 178 -11.10 0.37 -17.30
C LEU A 178 -12.25 0.64 -18.28
N SER A 179 -12.14 0.12 -19.51
CA SER A 179 -13.22 0.23 -20.51
C SER A 179 -14.50 -0.49 -20.09
N LEU A 180 -14.42 -1.57 -19.31
CA LEU A 180 -15.62 -2.25 -18.78
C LEU A 180 -16.29 -1.43 -17.68
N ARG A 181 -15.50 -0.82 -16.78
CA ARG A 181 -15.98 0.03 -15.69
C ARG A 181 -16.66 1.29 -16.20
N ASP A 182 -16.04 1.94 -17.19
CA ASP A 182 -16.51 3.20 -17.77
C ASP A 182 -17.70 3.00 -18.74
N ASP A 183 -18.05 1.75 -19.02
CA ASP A 183 -19.20 1.41 -19.84
C ASP A 183 -20.52 1.52 -19.06
N HIS A 184 -21.01 2.75 -19.00
CA HIS A 184 -22.33 3.06 -18.50
C HIS A 184 -23.37 2.84 -19.61
N ALA A 185 -23.74 1.57 -19.83
CA ALA A 185 -24.98 1.30 -20.55
C ALA A 185 -26.13 2.00 -19.81
N ARG A 186 -26.91 2.82 -20.52
CA ARG A 186 -27.88 3.79 -19.96
C ARG A 186 -29.01 3.19 -19.10
N ASP A 187 -29.04 1.87 -18.93
CA ASP A 187 -30.15 1.15 -18.31
C ASP A 187 -29.69 0.17 -17.20
N ASP A 188 -28.41 0.14 -16.87
CA ASP A 188 -27.85 -0.87 -15.97
C ASP A 188 -27.33 -0.28 -14.65
N ARG A 189 -28.08 -0.52 -13.57
CA ARG A 189 -27.76 -0.01 -12.22
C ARG A 189 -26.51 -0.63 -11.59
N ARG A 190 -25.93 -1.69 -12.17
CA ARG A 190 -24.71 -2.34 -11.65
C ARG A 190 -23.62 -2.44 -12.72
N ASP A 191 -22.42 -2.05 -12.32
CA ASP A 191 -21.20 -2.11 -13.12
C ASP A 191 -20.94 -3.53 -13.68
N LEU A 192 -20.52 -3.58 -14.95
CA LEU A 192 -20.08 -4.80 -15.62
C LEU A 192 -18.91 -5.43 -14.88
N LEU A 193 -18.00 -4.63 -14.31
CA LEU A 193 -16.86 -5.13 -13.56
C LEU A 193 -17.29 -5.97 -12.35
N THR A 194 -18.29 -5.51 -11.59
CA THR A 194 -18.90 -6.26 -10.49
C THR A 194 -19.53 -7.59 -10.96
N THR A 195 -20.12 -7.59 -12.16
CA THR A 195 -20.68 -8.82 -12.74
C THR A 195 -19.59 -9.84 -13.02
N MET A 196 -18.43 -9.38 -13.49
CA MET A 196 -17.28 -10.22 -13.81
C MET A 196 -16.55 -10.71 -12.58
N ASP A 197 -16.43 -9.89 -11.53
CA ASP A 197 -15.90 -10.30 -10.23
C ASP A 197 -16.71 -11.47 -9.67
N ALA A 198 -18.05 -11.36 -9.67
CA ALA A 198 -18.92 -12.45 -9.23
C ALA A 198 -18.82 -13.70 -10.13
N LEU A 199 -18.64 -13.53 -11.44
CA LEU A 199 -18.48 -14.65 -12.36
C LEU A 199 -17.17 -15.42 -12.14
N VAL A 200 -16.08 -14.68 -11.89
CA VAL A 200 -14.76 -15.26 -11.60
C VAL A 200 -14.75 -15.97 -10.26
N GLU A 201 -15.36 -15.35 -9.24
CA GLU A 201 -15.48 -15.89 -7.88
C GLU A 201 -16.33 -17.17 -7.84
N HIS A 202 -17.52 -17.15 -8.45
CA HIS A 202 -18.48 -18.27 -8.32
C HIS A 202 -18.39 -19.30 -9.47
N GLY A 203 -17.58 -19.05 -10.49
CA GLY A 203 -17.27 -19.99 -11.56
C GLY A 203 -18.41 -20.34 -12.53
N SER A 204 -19.63 -19.81 -12.33
CA SER A 204 -20.76 -20.04 -13.22
C SER A 204 -21.70 -18.83 -13.29
N VAL A 205 -22.37 -18.66 -14.44
CA VAL A 205 -23.36 -17.60 -14.67
C VAL A 205 -24.50 -17.67 -13.65
N ARG A 206 -24.98 -18.88 -13.35
CA ARG A 206 -26.09 -19.08 -12.41
C ARG A 206 -25.70 -18.68 -10.99
N ALA A 207 -24.53 -19.12 -10.52
CA ALA A 207 -24.07 -18.79 -9.17
C ALA A 207 -23.76 -17.28 -9.04
N ALA A 208 -23.13 -16.68 -10.06
CA ALA A 208 -22.91 -15.23 -10.10
C ALA A 208 -24.23 -14.44 -10.09
N ALA A 209 -25.23 -14.86 -10.87
CA ALA A 209 -26.54 -14.23 -10.89
C ALA A 209 -27.23 -14.30 -9.51
N VAL A 210 -27.15 -15.45 -8.83
CA VAL A 210 -27.67 -15.60 -7.45
C VAL A 210 -26.95 -14.64 -6.49
N ALA A 211 -25.62 -14.61 -6.52
CA ALA A 211 -24.83 -13.73 -5.65
C ALA A 211 -25.13 -12.23 -5.88
N LEU A 212 -25.41 -11.86 -7.12
CA LEU A 212 -25.74 -10.48 -7.50
C LEU A 212 -27.24 -10.14 -7.35
N GLY A 213 -28.10 -11.11 -7.03
CA GLY A 213 -29.55 -10.94 -7.01
C GLY A 213 -30.14 -10.61 -8.38
N MET A 214 -29.59 -11.20 -9.44
CA MET A 214 -29.96 -10.97 -10.84
C MET A 214 -30.61 -12.20 -11.47
N HIS A 215 -31.38 -11.97 -12.55
CA HIS A 215 -31.78 -13.07 -13.43
C HIS A 215 -30.57 -13.59 -14.20
N HIS A 216 -30.43 -14.92 -14.28
CA HIS A 216 -29.32 -15.56 -15.01
C HIS A 216 -29.26 -15.12 -16.49
N SER A 217 -30.41 -14.88 -17.12
CA SER A 217 -30.51 -14.38 -18.50
C SER A 217 -29.86 -13.00 -18.65
N THR A 218 -29.95 -12.14 -17.65
CA THR A 218 -29.29 -10.82 -17.64
C THR A 218 -27.77 -10.97 -17.60
N VAL A 219 -27.23 -11.82 -16.73
CA VAL A 219 -25.78 -12.09 -16.66
C VAL A 219 -25.30 -12.74 -17.95
N GLN A 220 -26.07 -13.67 -18.51
CA GLN A 220 -25.75 -14.34 -19.78
C GLN A 220 -25.74 -13.36 -20.97
N ALA A 221 -26.69 -12.43 -21.04
CA ALA A 221 -26.77 -11.43 -22.11
C ALA A 221 -25.60 -10.45 -22.10
N ARG A 222 -24.98 -10.18 -20.94
CA ARG A 222 -23.80 -9.31 -20.82
C ARG A 222 -22.52 -9.96 -21.32
N LEU A 223 -22.43 -11.29 -21.27
CA LEU A 223 -21.18 -12.01 -21.46
C LEU A 223 -20.52 -11.79 -22.84
N PRO A 224 -21.23 -11.82 -23.98
CA PRO A 224 -20.60 -11.60 -25.29
C PRO A 224 -19.87 -10.26 -25.38
N ARG A 225 -20.47 -9.20 -24.84
CA ARG A 225 -19.89 -7.85 -24.81
C ARG A 225 -18.62 -7.78 -23.97
N VAL A 226 -18.59 -8.49 -22.85
CA VAL A 226 -17.42 -8.53 -21.98
C VAL A 226 -16.28 -9.35 -22.62
N LEU A 227 -16.60 -10.50 -23.21
CA LEU A 227 -15.62 -11.34 -23.89
C LEU A 227 -14.96 -10.61 -25.06
N ASP A 228 -15.73 -9.85 -25.83
CA ASP A 228 -15.22 -9.02 -26.93
C ASP A 228 -14.19 -7.99 -26.45
N ARG A 229 -14.48 -7.29 -25.34
CA ARG A 229 -13.55 -6.29 -24.78
C ARG A 229 -12.33 -6.88 -24.09
N LEU A 230 -12.49 -7.98 -23.34
CA LEU A 230 -11.38 -8.64 -22.67
C LEU A 230 -10.45 -9.34 -23.68
N GLY A 231 -11.01 -9.85 -24.78
CA GLY A 231 -10.29 -10.69 -25.75
C GLY A 231 -9.95 -12.08 -25.20
N TYR A 232 -10.50 -12.47 -24.04
CA TYR A 232 -10.35 -13.79 -23.44
C TYR A 232 -11.54 -14.14 -22.56
N ASP A 233 -11.72 -15.44 -22.29
CA ASP A 233 -12.76 -15.93 -21.38
C ASP A 233 -12.24 -16.03 -19.93
N PRO A 234 -12.70 -15.18 -19.00
CA PRO A 234 -12.26 -15.20 -17.61
C PRO A 234 -12.72 -16.44 -16.83
N ARG A 235 -13.57 -17.29 -17.42
CA ARG A 235 -13.96 -18.58 -16.87
C ARG A 235 -12.94 -19.69 -17.19
N SER A 236 -12.09 -19.49 -18.20
CA SER A 236 -10.97 -20.40 -18.45
C SER A 236 -9.91 -20.26 -17.36
N THR A 237 -9.11 -21.30 -17.12
CA THR A 237 -8.02 -21.25 -16.12
C THR A 237 -7.07 -20.07 -16.38
N LEU A 238 -6.62 -19.92 -17.62
CA LEU A 238 -5.70 -18.84 -18.01
C LEU A 238 -6.38 -17.46 -17.96
N GLY A 239 -7.60 -17.34 -18.45
CA GLY A 239 -8.34 -16.09 -18.41
C GLY A 239 -8.66 -15.62 -16.99
N ARG A 240 -8.92 -16.55 -16.07
CA ARG A 240 -9.12 -16.22 -14.65
C ARG A 240 -7.86 -15.63 -14.03
N MET A 241 -6.70 -16.22 -14.28
CA MET A 241 -5.41 -15.69 -13.80
C MET A 241 -5.15 -14.29 -14.33
N ARG A 242 -5.34 -14.06 -15.64
CA ARG A 242 -5.21 -12.74 -16.27
C ARG A 242 -6.16 -11.72 -15.66
N TYR A 243 -7.44 -12.07 -15.52
CA TYR A 243 -8.44 -11.21 -14.93
C TYR A 243 -8.10 -10.84 -13.49
N THR A 244 -7.82 -11.82 -12.63
CA THR A 244 -7.49 -11.56 -11.22
C THR A 244 -6.24 -10.70 -11.07
N ALA A 245 -5.18 -10.96 -11.85
CA ALA A 245 -3.98 -10.12 -11.84
C ALA A 245 -4.28 -8.69 -12.30
N ALA A 246 -5.00 -8.52 -13.41
CA ALA A 246 -5.40 -7.21 -13.92
C ALA A 246 -6.30 -6.45 -12.93
N ARG A 247 -7.16 -7.16 -12.18
CA ARG A 247 -8.00 -6.55 -11.13
C ARG A 247 -7.17 -5.99 -9.98
N GLN A 248 -6.10 -6.66 -9.55
CA GLN A 248 -5.18 -6.13 -8.54
C GLN A 248 -4.43 -4.90 -9.04
N LEU A 249 -3.96 -4.92 -10.29
CA LEU A 249 -3.29 -3.77 -10.91
C LEU A 249 -4.24 -2.58 -11.10
N LEU A 250 -5.51 -2.84 -11.42
CA LEU A 250 -6.54 -1.80 -11.48
C LEU A 250 -6.77 -1.18 -10.10
N ALA A 251 -6.90 -1.99 -9.05
CA ALA A 251 -7.05 -1.50 -7.68
C ALA A 251 -5.85 -0.63 -7.25
N LEU A 252 -4.62 -1.01 -7.63
CA LEU A 252 -3.46 -0.14 -7.45
C LEU A 252 -3.60 1.16 -8.22
N LEU A 253 -3.97 1.13 -9.50
CA LEU A 253 -4.13 2.34 -10.30
C LEU A 253 -5.15 3.31 -9.68
N GLU A 254 -6.21 2.79 -9.08
CA GLU A 254 -7.28 3.55 -8.42
C GLU A 254 -6.95 3.98 -6.99
N SER A 255 -5.97 3.33 -6.35
CA SER A 255 -5.57 3.63 -4.97
C SER A 255 -5.17 5.09 -4.84
N ARG A 256 -5.79 5.81 -3.91
CA ARG A 256 -5.39 7.16 -3.54
C ARG A 256 -4.83 7.09 -2.12
N LEU A 257 -3.51 7.04 -2.01
CA LEU A 257 -2.89 7.43 -0.74
C LEU A 257 -3.06 8.96 -0.61
N PRO A 258 -3.46 9.46 0.56
CA PRO A 258 -3.59 10.89 0.82
C PRO A 258 -2.25 11.62 0.74
#